data_AF-A0A968I8H7-F1
#
_entry.id   AF-A0A968I8H7-F1
#
_cell.length_a   1.000
_cell.length_b   1.000
_cell.length_c   1.000
_cell.angle_alpha   90.00
_cell.angle_beta   90.00
_cell.angle_gamma   90.00
#
_symmetry.space_group_name_H-M   'P 1'
#
loop_
_entity.id
_entity.type
_entity.pdbx_description
1 polymer ?
#
loop_
_entity_poly.entity_id
_entity_poly.type
_entity_poly.pdbx_seq_one_letter_code
_entity_poly.pdbx_strand_id
1 'polypeptide(L)'
;MGATRDLGAARPWQRLTDPSDASLQWWWRRVVRAASEAPLPNLAFIENDAEQLAELEANLEHVSALLAEEGIEVPLLETLLADAFTVPEARVVGSGEVTLLPLHPPYGLRLARGTDIEALYSRLGRAVRGWMLEAERGGGVLIGFCLCPSLETWARISGWVGRGAPRDESRHAGRAGRAGVLFHLPRVMGLCAA
;
A
#
# COMPACT_ATOMS: atom_id res chain seq x y z
N MET A 1 5.90 52.53 -0.06
CA MET A 1 5.40 51.80 -1.26
C MET A 1 6.25 50.56 -1.42
N GLY A 2 5.85 49.46 -0.76
CA GLY A 2 6.46 48.15 -0.94
C GLY A 2 5.46 47.29 -1.71
N ALA A 3 5.83 46.84 -2.90
CA ALA A 3 4.99 46.03 -3.76
C ALA A 3 4.62 44.72 -3.05
N THR A 4 3.36 44.59 -2.65
CA THR A 4 2.73 43.29 -2.41
C THR A 4 2.76 42.54 -3.73
N ARG A 5 3.78 41.69 -3.91
CA ARG A 5 3.76 40.68 -4.96
C ARG A 5 2.52 39.83 -4.73
N ASP A 6 1.59 39.95 -5.65
CA ASP A 6 0.47 39.04 -5.82
C ASP A 6 1.07 37.65 -6.11
N LEU A 7 1.29 36.88 -5.04
CA LEU A 7 1.68 35.48 -5.12
C LEU A 7 0.43 34.74 -5.59
N GLY A 8 0.25 34.73 -6.92
CA GLY A 8 -0.85 34.07 -7.60
C GLY A 8 -1.15 32.73 -6.94
N ALA A 9 -2.44 32.50 -6.64
CA ALA A 9 -2.95 31.40 -5.86
C ALA A 9 -2.16 30.09 -6.11
N ALA A 10 -1.27 29.76 -5.17
CA ALA A 10 -0.46 28.55 -5.24
C ALA A 10 -1.36 27.34 -5.50
N ARG A 11 -1.05 26.58 -6.55
CA ARG A 11 -1.86 25.43 -6.96
C ARG A 11 -1.93 24.43 -5.80
N PRO A 12 -3.03 23.70 -5.60
CA PRO A 12 -3.21 22.81 -4.45
C PRO A 12 -2.05 21.83 -4.21
N TRP A 13 -1.41 21.38 -5.30
CA TRP A 13 -0.27 20.46 -5.23
C TRP A 13 1.05 21.12 -4.82
N GLN A 14 1.23 22.43 -5.03
CA GLN A 14 2.44 23.14 -4.59
C GLN A 14 2.50 23.33 -3.06
N ARG A 15 1.34 23.27 -2.39
CA ARG A 15 1.24 23.25 -0.92
C ARG A 15 1.46 21.86 -0.32
N LEU A 16 1.46 20.81 -1.14
CA LEU A 16 1.70 19.43 -0.67
C LEU A 16 3.19 19.19 -0.34
N THR A 17 4.09 20.05 -0.82
CA THR A 17 5.55 19.88 -0.71
C THR A 17 6.25 21.03 0.01
N ASP A 18 5.51 22.04 0.47
CA ASP A 18 6.06 23.19 1.21
C ASP A 18 5.89 22.96 2.73
N PRO A 19 6.98 22.89 3.53
CA PRO A 19 6.92 22.58 4.95
C PRO A 19 6.53 23.79 5.83
N SER A 20 5.90 24.82 5.28
CA SER A 20 5.45 25.98 6.07
C SER A 20 4.35 25.63 7.07
N ASP A 21 4.28 26.36 8.19
CA ASP A 21 3.26 26.17 9.24
C ASP A 21 1.83 26.22 8.68
N ALA A 22 1.58 27.06 7.68
CA ALA A 22 0.29 27.16 7.00
C ALA A 22 -0.05 25.90 6.19
N SER A 23 0.93 25.30 5.53
CA SER A 23 0.77 24.04 4.78
C SER A 23 0.61 22.84 5.73
N LEU A 24 1.34 22.80 6.84
CA LEU A 24 1.18 21.78 7.89
C LEU A 24 -0.19 21.87 8.57
N GLN A 25 -0.65 23.07 8.95
CA GLN A 25 -1.99 23.26 9.51
C GLN A 25 -3.09 22.89 8.51
N TRP A 26 -2.88 23.16 7.22
CA TRP A 26 -3.80 22.74 6.17
C TRP A 26 -3.87 21.21 6.06
N TRP A 27 -2.72 20.52 6.06
CA TRP A 27 -2.64 19.05 6.07
C TRP A 27 -3.33 18.46 7.29
N TRP A 28 -3.03 18.98 8.48
CA TRP A 28 -3.66 18.55 9.73
C TRP A 28 -5.18 18.67 9.67
N ARG A 29 -5.69 19.85 9.30
CA ARG A 29 -7.14 20.10 9.27
C ARG A 29 -7.89 19.32 8.20
N ARG A 30 -7.23 18.93 7.11
CA ARG A 30 -7.90 18.32 5.96
C ARG A 30 -7.69 16.83 5.85
N VAL A 31 -6.54 16.33 6.28
CA VAL A 31 -6.17 14.91 6.18
C VAL A 31 -6.27 14.24 7.54
N VAL A 32 -5.65 14.81 8.58
CA VAL A 32 -5.70 14.20 9.92
C VAL A 32 -7.11 14.26 10.49
N ARG A 33 -7.79 15.41 10.38
CA ARG A 33 -9.19 15.53 10.83
C ARG A 33 -10.14 14.63 10.03
N ALA A 34 -9.99 14.58 8.70
CA ALA A 34 -10.82 13.70 7.89
C ALA A 34 -10.54 12.22 8.20
N ALA A 35 -9.29 11.87 8.49
CA ALA A 35 -8.92 10.52 8.93
C ALA A 35 -9.46 10.19 10.32
N SER A 36 -9.48 11.15 11.26
CA SER A 36 -10.03 10.93 12.61
C SER A 36 -11.56 10.83 12.63
N GLU A 37 -12.24 11.35 11.61
CA GLU A 37 -13.70 11.27 11.45
C GLU A 37 -14.11 10.10 10.54
N ALA A 38 -13.16 9.42 9.89
CA ALA A 38 -13.42 8.27 9.05
C ALA A 38 -13.52 6.99 9.90
N PRO A 39 -14.36 6.01 9.50
CA PRO A 39 -14.36 4.70 10.13
C PRO A 39 -12.98 4.06 9.98
N LEU A 40 -12.55 3.33 11.01
CA LEU A 40 -11.32 2.56 10.95
C LEU A 40 -11.38 1.57 9.78
N PRO A 41 -10.30 1.45 8.97
CA PRO A 41 -10.28 0.53 7.85
C PRO A 41 -10.23 -0.92 8.35
N ASN A 42 -10.83 -1.83 7.59
CA ASN A 42 -10.63 -3.26 7.83
C ASN A 42 -9.18 -3.63 7.47
N LEU A 43 -8.54 -4.43 8.32
CA LEU A 43 -7.19 -4.95 8.09
C LEU A 43 -7.25 -6.45 7.83
N ALA A 44 -6.79 -6.86 6.64
CA ALA A 44 -6.69 -8.26 6.26
C ALA A 44 -5.22 -8.69 6.20
N PHE A 45 -4.92 -9.82 6.82
CA PHE A 45 -3.60 -10.45 6.83
C PHE A 45 -3.68 -11.80 6.11
N ILE A 46 -2.83 -11.97 5.10
CA ILE A 46 -2.75 -13.20 4.31
C ILE A 46 -1.38 -13.81 4.57
N GLU A 47 -1.37 -15.01 5.14
CA GLU A 47 -0.16 -15.78 5.46
C GLU A 47 -0.35 -17.22 4.96
N ASN A 48 0.70 -17.85 4.43
CA ASN A 48 0.62 -19.21 3.90
C ASN A 48 1.19 -20.26 4.86
N ASP A 49 1.90 -19.81 5.90
CA ASP A 49 2.46 -20.64 6.95
C ASP A 49 1.54 -20.64 8.19
N ALA A 50 1.04 -21.82 8.55
CA ALA A 50 0.07 -21.97 9.64
C ALA A 50 0.66 -21.65 11.02
N GLU A 51 1.95 -21.88 11.24
CA GLU A 51 2.61 -21.55 12.51
C GLU A 51 2.78 -20.03 12.64
N GLN A 52 3.24 -19.37 11.57
CA GLN A 52 3.34 -17.91 11.55
C GLN A 52 1.97 -17.22 11.67
N LEU A 53 0.91 -17.79 11.09
CA LEU A 53 -0.43 -17.27 11.23
C LEU A 53 -0.94 -17.39 12.69
N ALA A 54 -0.70 -18.52 13.35
CA ALA A 54 -1.07 -18.70 14.75
C ALA A 54 -0.33 -17.70 15.67
N GLU A 55 0.96 -17.47 15.41
CA GLU A 55 1.73 -16.43 16.12
C GLU A 55 1.18 -15.02 15.85
N LEU A 56 0.80 -14.72 14.60
CA LEU A 56 0.17 -13.45 14.25
C LEU A 56 -1.15 -13.27 14.99
N GLU A 57 -2.02 -14.27 15.01
CA GLU A 57 -3.32 -14.22 15.70
C GLU A 57 -3.16 -13.96 17.20
N ALA A 58 -2.22 -14.65 17.86
CA ALA A 58 -1.91 -14.41 19.27
C ALA A 58 -1.38 -12.99 19.52
N ASN A 59 -0.53 -12.47 18.62
CA ASN A 59 -0.03 -11.10 18.71
C ASN A 59 -1.14 -10.06 18.51
N LEU A 60 -2.05 -10.30 17.55
CA LEU A 60 -3.19 -9.42 17.29
C LEU A 60 -4.15 -9.40 18.47
N GLU A 61 -4.43 -10.55 19.09
CA GLU A 61 -5.25 -10.65 20.31
C GLU A 61 -4.62 -9.84 21.45
N HIS A 62 -3.32 -10.05 21.70
CA HIS A 62 -2.59 -9.35 22.76
C HIS A 62 -2.56 -7.84 22.56
N VAL A 63 -2.20 -7.37 21.36
CA VAL A 63 -2.16 -5.94 21.04
C VAL A 63 -3.55 -5.32 21.11
N SER A 64 -4.59 -6.02 20.64
CA SER A 64 -5.97 -5.52 20.71
C SER A 64 -6.42 -5.35 22.16
N ALA A 65 -6.06 -6.29 23.05
CA ALA A 65 -6.35 -6.17 24.47
C ALA A 65 -5.66 -4.95 25.10
N LEU A 66 -4.37 -4.74 24.82
CA LEU A 66 -3.63 -3.57 25.31
C LEU A 66 -4.21 -2.25 24.80
N LEU A 67 -4.59 -2.17 23.53
CA LEU A 67 -5.21 -0.97 22.96
C LEU A 67 -6.58 -0.70 23.58
N ALA A 68 -7.36 -1.75 23.83
CA ALA A 68 -8.66 -1.62 24.49
C ALA A 68 -8.55 -1.14 25.94
N GLU A 69 -7.52 -1.57 26.69
CA GLU A 69 -7.24 -1.07 28.05
C GLU A 69 -6.98 0.45 28.06
N GLU A 70 -6.35 0.96 27.00
CA GLU A 70 -6.10 2.40 26.79
C GLU A 70 -7.30 3.14 26.17
N GLY A 71 -8.44 2.46 25.96
CA GLY A 71 -9.63 3.03 25.34
C GLY A 71 -9.45 3.39 23.85
N ILE A 72 -8.49 2.78 23.18
CA ILE A 72 -8.21 2.97 21.76
C ILE A 72 -9.06 1.99 20.95
N GLU A 73 -9.85 2.52 20.01
CA GLU A 73 -10.65 1.71 19.10
C GLU A 73 -9.74 0.90 18.16
N VAL A 74 -10.04 -0.38 17.99
CA VAL A 74 -9.28 -1.32 17.16
C VAL A 74 -10.06 -1.58 15.87
N PRO A 75 -9.42 -1.54 14.68
CA PRO A 75 -10.08 -1.88 13.43
C PRO A 75 -10.56 -3.34 13.42
N LEU A 76 -11.47 -3.67 12.50
CA LEU A 76 -11.78 -5.07 12.21
C LEU A 76 -10.53 -5.76 11.65
N LEU A 77 -10.14 -6.88 12.26
CA LEU A 77 -8.99 -7.69 11.85
C LEU A 77 -9.48 -9.00 11.24
N GLU A 78 -8.98 -9.36 10.06
CA GLU A 78 -9.23 -10.63 9.38
C GLU A 78 -7.89 -11.33 9.09
N THR A 79 -7.79 -12.61 9.42
CA THR A 79 -6.65 -13.47 9.09
C THR A 79 -7.07 -14.53 8.07
N LEU A 80 -6.21 -14.83 7.11
CA LEU A 80 -6.46 -15.81 6.07
C LEU A 80 -5.22 -16.69 5.84
N LEU A 81 -5.37 -17.99 6.12
CA LEU A 81 -4.37 -19.01 5.75
C LEU A 81 -4.48 -19.32 4.25
N ALA A 82 -3.66 -18.66 3.43
CA ALA A 82 -3.66 -18.87 1.99
C ALA A 82 -2.34 -18.44 1.34
N ASP A 83 -2.02 -19.04 0.18
CA ASP A 83 -1.00 -18.46 -0.71
C ASP A 83 -1.56 -17.17 -1.32
N ALA A 84 -0.95 -16.03 -1.00
CA ALA A 84 -1.32 -14.71 -1.53
C ALA A 84 -1.43 -14.69 -3.06
N PHE A 85 -0.68 -15.53 -3.78
CA PHE A 85 -0.76 -15.64 -5.24
C PHE A 85 -2.02 -16.38 -5.75
N THR A 86 -2.81 -16.98 -4.86
CA THR A 86 -4.01 -17.77 -5.17
C THR A 86 -5.28 -17.19 -4.59
N VAL A 87 -5.17 -16.19 -3.72
CA VAL A 87 -6.32 -15.47 -3.16
C VAL A 87 -7.03 -14.73 -4.30
N PRO A 88 -8.36 -14.89 -4.45
CA PRO A 88 -9.12 -14.15 -5.46
C PRO A 88 -8.89 -12.65 -5.33
N GLU A 89 -8.70 -11.95 -6.45
CA GLU A 89 -8.34 -10.53 -6.45
C GLU A 89 -9.37 -9.68 -5.70
N ALA A 90 -10.66 -10.02 -5.80
CA ALA A 90 -11.76 -9.35 -5.08
C ALA A 90 -11.71 -9.50 -3.55
N ARG A 91 -10.90 -10.43 -3.02
CA ARG A 91 -10.62 -10.55 -1.57
C ARG A 91 -9.43 -9.69 -1.15
N VAL A 92 -8.62 -9.23 -2.10
CA VAL A 92 -7.49 -8.32 -1.88
C VAL A 92 -7.90 -6.87 -2.12
N VAL A 93 -8.73 -6.59 -3.13
CA VAL A 93 -9.19 -5.25 -3.50
C VAL A 93 -10.71 -5.13 -3.47
N GLY A 94 -11.21 -4.16 -2.70
CA GLY A 94 -12.63 -3.83 -2.61
C GLY A 94 -13.11 -2.97 -3.78
N SER A 95 -14.36 -3.17 -4.23
CA SER A 95 -14.96 -2.38 -5.30
C SER A 95 -15.24 -0.95 -4.82
N GLY A 96 -14.77 0.05 -5.56
CA GLY A 96 -14.97 1.47 -5.25
C GLY A 96 -14.14 1.99 -4.07
N GLU A 97 -13.26 1.15 -3.51
CA GLU A 97 -12.48 1.47 -2.34
C GLU A 97 -11.04 1.85 -2.68
N VAL A 98 -10.38 2.55 -1.76
CA VAL A 98 -8.93 2.73 -1.79
C VAL A 98 -8.32 1.64 -0.92
N THR A 99 -7.64 0.68 -1.54
CA THR A 99 -6.95 -0.40 -0.86
C THR A 99 -5.50 -0.01 -0.60
N LEU A 100 -5.08 -0.09 0.66
CA LEU A 100 -3.67 0.00 1.04
C LEU A 100 -3.05 -1.40 1.08
N LEU A 101 -1.96 -1.61 0.35
CA LEU A 101 -1.31 -2.91 0.21
C LEU A 101 0.17 -2.87 0.65
N PRO A 102 0.45 -3.08 1.95
CA PRO A 102 1.79 -3.42 2.43
C PRO A 102 2.20 -4.82 1.97
N LEU A 103 3.38 -4.96 1.37
CA LEU A 103 3.94 -6.26 0.97
C LEU A 103 5.29 -6.49 1.64
N HIS A 104 5.41 -7.63 2.33
CA HIS A 104 6.64 -8.11 2.95
C HIS A 104 7.01 -9.52 2.48
N PRO A 105 7.34 -9.70 1.18
CA PRO A 105 7.70 -11.02 0.64
C PRO A 105 8.96 -11.59 1.32
N PRO A 106 9.12 -12.92 1.32
CA PRO A 106 10.27 -13.56 1.98
C PRO A 106 11.58 -13.22 1.27
N TYR A 107 12.62 -13.04 2.07
CA TYR A 107 14.02 -12.86 1.63
C TYR A 107 14.97 -13.43 2.68
N GLY A 108 16.24 -13.68 2.29
CA GLY A 108 17.26 -14.17 3.21
C GLY A 108 16.88 -15.52 3.83
N LEU A 109 16.92 -15.61 5.17
CA LEU A 109 16.61 -16.84 5.90
C LEU A 109 15.14 -17.29 5.79
N ARG A 110 14.23 -16.37 5.43
CA ARG A 110 12.80 -16.68 5.21
C ARG A 110 12.54 -17.35 3.86
N LEU A 111 13.54 -17.40 2.97
CA LEU A 111 13.41 -18.11 1.70
C LEU A 111 13.68 -19.60 1.92
N ALA A 112 12.74 -20.44 1.49
CA ALA A 112 12.96 -21.88 1.42
C ALA A 112 14.19 -22.18 0.56
N ARG A 113 14.98 -23.20 0.98
CA ARG A 113 16.19 -23.60 0.25
C ARG A 113 15.86 -23.91 -1.21
N GLY A 114 16.65 -23.38 -2.13
CA GLY A 114 16.46 -23.58 -3.58
C GLY A 114 15.39 -22.70 -4.22
N THR A 115 14.79 -21.76 -3.47
CA THR A 115 13.86 -20.78 -4.06
C THR A 115 14.61 -19.85 -5.01
N ASP A 116 14.13 -19.77 -6.25
CA ASP A 116 14.53 -18.72 -7.18
C ASP A 116 13.84 -17.40 -6.77
N ILE A 117 14.63 -16.53 -6.12
CA ILE A 117 14.16 -15.23 -5.65
C ILE A 117 13.69 -14.34 -6.80
N GLU A 118 14.32 -14.39 -7.98
CA GLU A 118 13.91 -13.53 -9.09
C GLU A 118 12.56 -13.98 -9.67
N ALA A 119 12.37 -15.29 -9.78
CA ALA A 119 11.11 -15.88 -10.23
C ALA A 119 9.97 -15.57 -9.25
N LEU A 120 10.23 -15.66 -7.94
CA LEU A 120 9.27 -15.29 -6.89
C LEU A 120 8.85 -13.82 -7.02
N TYR A 121 9.80 -12.90 -7.08
CA TYR A 121 9.49 -11.46 -7.16
C TYR A 121 8.85 -11.10 -8.51
N SER A 122 9.15 -11.83 -9.58
CA SER A 122 8.44 -11.70 -10.87
C SER A 122 7.00 -12.23 -10.81
N ARG A 123 6.74 -13.31 -10.07
CA ARG A 123 5.38 -13.82 -9.79
C ARG A 123 4.60 -12.80 -8.96
N LEU A 124 5.22 -12.18 -7.98
CA LEU A 124 4.62 -11.09 -7.20
C LEU A 124 4.27 -9.88 -8.05
N GLY A 125 5.15 -9.44 -8.93
CA GLY A 125 4.83 -8.35 -9.87
C GLY A 125 3.60 -8.64 -10.73
N ARG A 126 3.43 -9.89 -11.18
CA ARG A 126 2.24 -10.33 -11.93
C ARG A 126 0.97 -10.29 -11.08
N ALA A 127 1.02 -10.81 -9.85
CA ALA A 127 -0.12 -10.80 -8.94
C ALA A 127 -0.56 -9.37 -8.60
N VAL A 128 0.39 -8.50 -8.25
CA VAL A 128 0.12 -7.07 -7.97
C VAL A 128 -0.53 -6.39 -9.16
N ARG A 129 -0.05 -6.65 -10.38
CA ARG A 129 -0.69 -6.12 -11.60
C ARG A 129 -2.13 -6.60 -11.73
N GLY A 130 -2.42 -7.87 -11.42
CA GLY A 130 -3.78 -8.42 -11.37
C GLY A 130 -4.66 -7.65 -10.39
N TRP A 131 -4.19 -7.44 -9.16
CA TRP A 131 -4.92 -6.66 -8.13
C TRP A 131 -5.17 -5.21 -8.56
N MET A 132 -4.20 -4.56 -9.20
CA MET A 132 -4.36 -3.19 -9.72
C MET A 132 -5.43 -3.11 -10.81
N LEU A 133 -5.45 -4.08 -11.74
CA LEU A 133 -6.47 -4.14 -12.79
C LEU A 133 -7.86 -4.43 -12.21
N GLU A 134 -7.94 -5.26 -11.17
CA GLU A 134 -9.19 -5.54 -10.49
C GLU A 134 -9.71 -4.31 -9.74
N ALA A 135 -8.84 -3.57 -9.04
CA ALA A 135 -9.19 -2.31 -8.42
C ALA A 135 -9.71 -1.31 -9.45
N GLU A 136 -9.04 -1.18 -10.61
CA GLU A 136 -9.50 -0.33 -11.72
C GLU A 136 -10.89 -0.72 -12.20
N ARG A 137 -11.12 -2.02 -12.43
CA ARG A 137 -12.39 -2.56 -12.89
C ARG A 137 -13.52 -2.30 -11.90
N GLY A 138 -13.23 -2.38 -10.61
CA GLY A 138 -14.16 -2.07 -9.52
C GLY A 138 -14.34 -0.57 -9.26
N GLY A 139 -13.67 0.33 -9.99
CA GLY A 139 -13.68 1.77 -9.75
C GLY A 139 -12.94 2.21 -8.48
N GLY A 140 -12.12 1.33 -7.91
CA GLY A 140 -11.27 1.58 -6.76
C GLY A 140 -9.84 2.00 -7.14
N VAL A 141 -8.96 2.04 -6.13
CA VAL A 141 -7.54 2.37 -6.28
C VAL A 141 -6.70 1.48 -5.37
N LEU A 142 -5.63 0.88 -5.90
CA LEU A 142 -4.64 0.17 -5.10
C LEU A 142 -3.41 1.05 -4.85
N ILE A 143 -3.10 1.35 -3.60
CA ILE A 143 -1.86 2.03 -3.21
C ILE A 143 -1.07 1.11 -2.30
N GLY A 144 0.20 0.86 -2.59
CA GLY A 144 0.98 -0.07 -1.79
C GLY A 144 2.45 0.27 -1.71
N PHE A 145 3.16 -0.50 -0.89
CA PHE A 145 4.61 -0.53 -0.88
C PHE A 145 5.09 -1.97 -0.75
N CYS A 146 6.26 -2.25 -1.31
CA CYS A 146 6.90 -3.56 -1.18
C CYS A 146 8.28 -3.44 -0.56
N LEU A 147 8.50 -4.17 0.54
CA LEU A 147 9.81 -4.33 1.15
C LEU A 147 10.65 -5.28 0.30
N CYS A 148 11.66 -4.74 -0.38
CA CYS A 148 12.55 -5.52 -1.24
C CYS A 148 13.97 -5.55 -0.67
N PRO A 149 14.68 -6.69 -0.76
CA PRO A 149 16.06 -6.80 -0.28
C PRO A 149 17.05 -6.06 -1.19
N SER A 150 16.72 -5.82 -2.46
CA SER A 150 17.59 -5.16 -3.43
C SER A 150 16.82 -4.41 -4.52
N LEU A 151 17.50 -3.49 -5.23
CA LEU A 151 16.93 -2.82 -6.40
C LEU A 151 16.59 -3.79 -7.55
N GLU A 152 17.32 -4.91 -7.67
CA GLU A 152 17.08 -5.93 -8.69
C GLU A 152 15.73 -6.62 -8.45
N THR A 153 15.47 -7.05 -7.21
CA THR A 153 14.17 -7.64 -6.83
C THR A 153 13.02 -6.64 -7.00
N TRP A 154 13.25 -5.35 -6.70
CA TRP A 154 12.30 -4.30 -7.02
C TRP A 154 12.05 -4.13 -8.53
N ALA A 155 13.10 -4.20 -9.36
CA ALA A 155 12.99 -4.13 -10.81
C ALA A 155 12.13 -5.27 -11.37
N ARG A 156 12.19 -6.47 -10.77
CA ARG A 156 11.34 -7.61 -11.13
C ARG A 156 9.85 -7.32 -10.89
N ILE A 157 9.50 -6.63 -9.81
CA ILE A 157 8.10 -6.24 -9.52
C ILE A 157 7.65 -5.08 -10.41
N SER A 158 8.40 -3.97 -10.39
CA SER A 158 8.05 -2.74 -11.09
C SER A 158 7.98 -2.90 -12.61
N GLY A 159 8.76 -3.85 -13.17
CA GLY A 159 8.67 -4.22 -14.59
C GLY A 159 7.33 -4.80 -15.03
N TRP A 160 6.47 -5.25 -14.11
CA TRP A 160 5.08 -5.63 -14.37
C TRP A 160 4.11 -4.49 -14.13
N VAL A 161 4.26 -3.79 -13.00
CA VAL A 161 3.39 -2.68 -12.57
C VAL A 161 3.45 -1.50 -13.55
N GLY A 162 4.62 -1.24 -14.15
CA GLY A 162 4.82 -0.18 -15.15
C GLY A 162 4.34 -0.54 -16.56
N ARG A 163 4.01 -1.81 -16.84
CA ARG A 163 3.40 -2.22 -18.11
C ARG A 163 1.90 -1.92 -18.02
N GLY A 164 1.52 -0.72 -18.47
CA GLY A 164 0.12 -0.38 -18.73
C GLY A 164 -0.58 -1.49 -19.51
N ALA A 165 -1.91 -1.56 -19.40
CA ALA A 165 -2.72 -2.43 -20.25
C ALA A 165 -2.22 -2.38 -21.71
N PRO A 166 -2.29 -3.48 -22.50
CA PRO A 166 -2.10 -3.36 -23.93
C PRO A 166 -2.99 -2.21 -24.40
N ARG A 167 -2.36 -1.17 -24.97
CA ARG A 167 -3.10 -0.03 -25.51
C ARG A 167 -3.93 -0.61 -26.64
N ASP A 168 -5.20 -0.88 -26.38
CA ASP A 168 -6.17 -0.92 -27.45
C ASP A 168 -6.18 0.52 -27.99
N GLU A 169 -5.55 0.74 -29.14
CA GLU A 169 -5.42 2.05 -29.78
C GLU A 169 -6.77 2.58 -30.30
N SER A 170 -7.87 1.96 -29.89
CA SER A 170 -9.22 2.23 -30.34
C SER A 170 -10.08 2.69 -29.16
N ARG A 171 -10.20 4.02 -29.03
CA ARG A 171 -11.35 4.79 -28.50
C ARG A 171 -11.29 5.26 -27.03
N HIS A 172 -11.40 6.60 -26.96
CA HIS A 172 -11.88 7.46 -25.87
C HIS A 172 -10.80 8.04 -24.94
N ALA A 173 -10.27 9.19 -25.39
CA ALA A 173 -9.65 10.20 -24.55
C ALA A 173 -10.67 10.73 -23.52
N GLY A 174 -10.64 10.18 -22.32
CA GLY A 174 -11.39 10.64 -21.17
C GLY A 174 -11.02 9.84 -19.93
N ARG A 175 -10.17 10.42 -19.05
CA ARG A 175 -9.77 9.88 -17.74
C ARG A 175 -9.22 8.44 -17.75
N ALA A 176 -7.97 8.25 -18.19
CA ALA A 176 -7.19 7.11 -17.71
C ALA A 176 -6.70 7.42 -16.29
N GLY A 177 -7.50 7.03 -15.28
CA GLY A 177 -7.09 7.07 -13.88
C GLY A 177 -5.92 6.12 -13.68
N ARG A 178 -4.86 6.57 -13.01
CA ARG A 178 -3.80 5.64 -12.56
C ARG A 178 -4.38 4.83 -11.41
N ALA A 179 -4.91 3.64 -11.70
CA ALA A 179 -5.61 2.78 -10.75
C ALA A 179 -4.72 2.17 -9.65
N GLY A 180 -3.43 2.50 -9.64
CA GLY A 180 -2.63 2.27 -8.46
C GLY A 180 -1.20 2.78 -8.54
N VAL A 181 -0.55 2.78 -7.37
CA VAL A 181 0.87 3.15 -7.21
C VAL A 181 1.51 2.17 -6.22
N LEU A 182 2.63 1.57 -6.61
CA LEU A 182 3.46 0.76 -5.73
C LEU A 182 4.79 1.47 -5.50
N PHE A 183 5.19 1.63 -4.24
CA PHE A 183 6.47 2.23 -3.86
C PHE A 183 7.49 1.17 -3.43
N HIS A 184 8.76 1.44 -3.70
CA HIS A 184 9.87 0.72 -3.09
C HIS A 184 10.23 1.41 -1.78
N LEU A 185 10.25 0.66 -0.68
CA LEU A 185 10.89 1.10 0.55
C LEU A 185 12.26 0.42 0.64
N PRO A 186 13.38 1.12 0.36
CA PRO A 186 14.68 0.59 0.67
C PRO A 186 14.75 0.36 2.19
N ARG A 187 15.20 -0.84 2.60
CA ARG A 187 15.40 -1.29 3.99
C ARG A 187 15.22 -0.19 5.05
N VAL A 188 14.13 -0.24 5.82
CA VAL A 188 13.97 0.50 7.09
C VAL A 188 14.89 -0.07 8.20
N MET A 189 15.92 -0.85 7.84
CA MET A 189 16.85 -1.46 8.80
C MET A 189 17.94 -0.50 9.31
N GLY A 190 17.84 0.80 8.98
CA GLY A 190 18.75 1.83 9.49
C GLY A 190 18.21 2.66 10.67
N LEU A 191 16.94 2.49 11.05
CA LEU A 191 16.29 3.30 12.10
C LEU A 191 16.01 2.57 13.42
N CYS A 192 16.31 1.26 13.50
CA CYS A 192 16.23 0.47 14.74
C CYS A 192 17.61 0.12 15.32
N ALA A 193 18.67 0.80 14.87
CA ALA A 193 20.05 0.61 15.33
C ALA A 193 20.69 1.92 15.85
N ALA A 194 19.88 2.88 16.29
CA ALA A 194 20.32 4.12 16.94
C ALA A 194 19.68 4.25 18.32
#